data_AF-A0A3Q0FZK0-F1
#
_entry.id   AF-A0A3Q0FZK0-F1
#
_cell.length_a   1.000
_cell.length_b   1.000
_cell.length_c   1.000
_cell.angle_alpha   90.00
_cell.angle_beta   90.00
_cell.angle_gamma   90.00
#
_symmetry.space_group_name_H-M   'P 1'
#
loop_
_entity.id
_entity.type
_entity.pdbx_description
1 polymer ?
#
loop_
_entity_poly.entity_id
_entity_poly.type
_entity_poly.pdbx_seq_one_letter_code
_entity_poly.pdbx_strand_id
1 'polypeptide(L)'
;MQLKAVVETVPANAYVNLFYFNPMNNSTVTDECECGLYGLNSPLTSAQGLVGIPKSANLLACDYNTEFTVTETPWIALIERGNCTFAEKIKLATRRGAEAVVIYSAPNRGSYTIPMSHI
;
A
#
# COMPACT_ATOMS: atom_id res chain seq x y z
N MET A 1 20.32 22.01 -26.73
CA MET A 1 19.98 20.57 -26.84
C MET A 1 19.96 20.01 -25.43
N GLN A 2 18.79 19.97 -24.77
CA GLN A 2 18.69 19.38 -23.44
C GLN A 2 18.48 17.87 -23.61
N LEU A 3 19.46 17.09 -23.17
CA LEU A 3 19.28 15.66 -22.95
C LEU A 3 18.55 15.52 -21.61
N LYS A 4 17.24 15.24 -21.66
CA LYS A 4 16.58 14.63 -20.51
C LYS A 4 17.16 13.23 -20.39
N ALA A 5 17.86 12.95 -19.30
CA ALA A 5 18.13 11.58 -18.91
C ALA A 5 16.77 10.88 -18.81
N VAL A 6 16.56 9.84 -19.62
CA VAL A 6 15.52 8.86 -19.35
C VAL A 6 16.05 8.07 -18.15
N VAL A 7 15.64 8.47 -16.95
CA VAL A 7 15.75 7.57 -15.80
C VAL A 7 14.78 6.44 -16.11
N GLU A 8 15.31 5.30 -16.54
CA GLU A 8 14.57 4.05 -16.46
C GLU A 8 14.25 3.85 -14.98
N THR A 9 13.01 4.12 -14.59
CA THR A 9 12.54 3.87 -13.22
C THR A 9 12.44 2.36 -13.04
N VAL A 10 13.53 1.73 -12.65
CA VAL A 10 13.53 0.30 -12.31
C VAL A 10 12.69 0.13 -11.05
N PRO A 11 11.66 -0.74 -11.06
CA PRO A 11 10.89 -1.04 -9.86
C PRO A 11 11.83 -1.62 -8.79
N ALA A 12 11.82 -1.02 -7.60
CA ALA A 12 12.59 -1.52 -6.46
C ALA A 12 11.73 -2.51 -5.65
N ASN A 13 12.34 -3.61 -5.20
CA ASN A 13 11.69 -4.54 -4.28
C ASN A 13 11.43 -3.88 -2.93
N ALA A 14 10.35 -4.29 -2.28
CA ALA A 14 10.00 -3.88 -0.93
C ALA A 14 9.99 -5.08 0.01
N TYR A 15 10.67 -4.91 1.13
CA TYR A 15 10.63 -5.83 2.26
C TYR A 15 9.45 -5.45 3.17
N VAL A 16 8.61 -6.42 3.47
CA VAL A 16 7.42 -6.26 4.31
C VAL A 16 7.62 -7.10 5.57
N ASN A 17 7.49 -6.47 6.73
CA ASN A 17 7.50 -7.13 8.02
C ASN A 17 6.16 -6.87 8.73
N LEU A 18 5.44 -7.94 9.02
CA LEU A 18 4.08 -7.92 9.55
C LEU A 18 4.06 -8.51 10.96
N PHE A 19 3.46 -7.77 11.89
CA PHE A 19 3.23 -8.20 13.26
C PHE A 19 1.74 -8.22 13.53
N TYR A 20 1.21 -9.37 13.97
CA TYR A 20 -0.20 -9.49 14.36
C TYR A 20 -0.39 -10.39 15.57
N PHE A 21 -1.42 -10.07 16.36
CA PHE A 21 -1.82 -10.90 17.49
C PHE A 21 -2.71 -12.05 17.00
N ASN A 22 -2.30 -13.29 17.27
CA ASN A 22 -3.10 -14.48 17.00
C ASN A 22 -3.89 -14.88 18.26
N PRO A 23 -5.22 -14.68 18.30
CA PRO A 23 -6.03 -14.98 19.47
C PRO A 23 -6.22 -16.49 19.71
N MET A 24 -5.96 -17.35 18.71
CA MET A 24 -6.03 -18.81 18.89
C MET A 24 -4.89 -19.31 19.78
N ASN A 25 -3.74 -18.62 19.73
CA ASN A 25 -2.50 -19.02 20.37
C ASN A 25 -2.10 -18.07 21.51
N ASN A 26 -2.84 -16.97 21.68
CA ASN A 26 -2.50 -15.84 22.57
C ASN A 26 -1.06 -15.34 22.40
N SER A 27 -0.57 -15.32 21.17
CA SER A 27 0.80 -14.93 20.86
C SER A 27 0.86 -13.95 19.69
N THR A 28 1.92 -13.15 19.67
CA THR A 28 2.24 -12.31 18.51
C THR A 28 2.99 -13.15 17.49
N VAL A 29 2.52 -13.11 16.25
CA VAL A 29 3.18 -13.71 15.09
C VAL A 29 3.92 -12.62 14.33
N THR A 30 5.08 -12.97 13.78
CA THR A 30 5.90 -12.11 12.93
C THR A 30 6.15 -12.82 11.62
N ASP A 31 5.80 -12.17 10.52
CA ASP A 31 6.03 -12.67 9.16
C ASP A 31 6.86 -11.63 8.38
N GLU A 32 7.85 -12.09 7.63
CA GLU A 32 8.69 -11.24 6.79
C GLU A 32 8.75 -11.78 5.36
N CYS A 33 8.65 -10.90 4.37
CA CYS A 33 8.86 -11.26 2.97
C CYS A 33 9.41 -10.13 2.10
N GLU A 34 10.22 -10.50 1.11
CA GLU A 34 10.54 -9.67 -0.05
C GLU A 34 9.49 -9.88 -1.14
N CYS A 35 8.30 -9.35 -0.90
CA CYS A 35 7.06 -9.69 -1.62
C CYS A 35 6.36 -8.48 -2.24
N GLY A 36 6.89 -7.26 -2.02
CA GLY A 36 6.32 -6.02 -2.55
C GLY A 36 7.21 -5.38 -3.61
N LEU A 37 6.64 -4.41 -4.33
CA LEU A 37 7.36 -3.49 -5.21
C LEU A 37 7.00 -2.06 -4.84
N TYR A 38 8.00 -1.18 -4.77
CA TYR A 38 7.77 0.26 -4.68
C TYR A 38 7.10 0.77 -5.96
N GLY A 39 6.21 1.76 -5.81
CA GLY A 39 5.68 2.49 -6.96
C GLY A 39 6.81 3.23 -7.70
N LEU A 40 6.70 3.39 -9.02
CA LEU A 40 7.73 3.99 -9.87
C LEU A 40 8.14 5.42 -9.45
N ASN A 41 7.22 6.14 -8.81
CA ASN A 41 7.42 7.50 -8.31
C ASN A 41 7.40 7.57 -6.77
N SER A 42 7.43 6.42 -6.09
CA SER A 42 7.40 6.36 -4.64
C SER A 42 8.78 6.71 -4.08
N PRO A 43 8.86 7.45 -2.95
CA PRO A 43 10.09 7.53 -2.18
C PRO A 43 10.58 6.13 -1.79
N LEU A 44 11.89 5.89 -1.91
CA LEU A 44 12.55 4.65 -1.50
C LEU A 44 12.98 4.75 -0.03
N THR A 45 12.01 4.88 0.86
CA THR A 45 12.20 5.00 2.31
C THR A 45 11.38 3.94 3.05
N SER A 46 11.77 3.63 4.28
CA SER A 46 11.00 2.76 5.18
C SER A 46 9.80 3.50 5.76
N ALA A 47 8.69 2.79 5.96
CA ALA A 47 7.52 3.27 6.69
C ALA A 47 7.03 2.18 7.66
N GLN A 48 6.50 2.59 8.81
CA GLN A 48 5.96 1.68 9.82
C GLN A 48 4.71 2.31 10.45
N GLY A 49 3.71 1.49 10.75
CA GLY A 49 2.51 1.94 11.43
C GLY A 49 1.45 0.85 11.54
N LEU A 50 0.35 1.16 12.22
CA LEU A 50 -0.82 0.28 12.27
C LEU A 50 -1.43 0.12 10.87
N VAL A 51 -1.96 -1.06 10.57
CA VAL A 51 -2.60 -1.31 9.27
C VAL A 51 -4.06 -0.88 9.33
N GLY A 52 -4.42 0.09 8.49
CA GLY A 52 -5.80 0.57 8.31
C GLY A 52 -6.40 0.09 7.00
N ILE A 53 -7.65 -0.37 7.05
CA ILE A 53 -8.42 -0.78 5.86
C ILE A 53 -9.62 0.17 5.64
N PRO A 54 -10.14 0.29 4.41
CA PRO A 54 -11.37 1.03 4.15
C PRO A 54 -12.55 0.56 5.00
N LYS A 55 -13.29 1.49 5.61
CA LYS A 55 -14.58 1.27 6.28
C LYS A 55 -15.70 1.19 5.24
N SER A 56 -15.66 0.17 4.39
CA SER A 56 -16.64 -0.03 3.30
C SER A 56 -16.81 -1.53 3.03
N ALA A 57 -17.95 -1.89 2.41
CA ALA A 57 -18.17 -3.25 1.92
C ALA A 57 -17.15 -3.65 0.83
N ASN A 58 -16.56 -2.67 0.15
CA ASN A 58 -15.44 -2.89 -0.77
C ASN A 58 -14.15 -2.25 -0.23
N LEU A 59 -13.02 -2.95 -0.39
CA LEU A 59 -11.72 -2.49 0.08
C LEU A 59 -10.95 -1.69 -0.98
N LEU A 60 -11.66 -1.20 -2.01
CA LEU A 60 -11.05 -0.54 -3.17
C LEU A 60 -10.67 0.92 -2.89
N ALA A 61 -11.27 1.58 -1.90
CA ALA A 61 -11.03 2.99 -1.59
C ALA A 61 -11.17 3.93 -2.80
N CYS A 62 -12.15 3.66 -3.68
CA CYS A 62 -12.40 4.49 -4.87
C CYS A 62 -13.29 5.71 -4.58
N ASP A 63 -14.03 5.71 -3.48
CA ASP A 63 -14.82 6.87 -3.05
C ASP A 63 -13.93 7.84 -2.29
N TYR A 64 -13.98 9.12 -2.67
CA TYR A 64 -13.22 10.19 -2.03
C TYR A 64 -13.54 10.36 -0.52
N ASN A 65 -14.75 9.97 -0.11
CA ASN A 65 -15.21 10.02 1.27
C ASN A 65 -14.90 8.75 2.07
N THR A 66 -14.21 7.77 1.48
CA THR A 66 -13.82 6.55 2.18
C THR A 66 -13.02 6.88 3.45
N GLU A 67 -13.49 6.37 4.57
CA GLU A 67 -12.79 6.40 5.85
C GLU A 67 -12.00 5.10 6.07
N PHE A 68 -11.08 5.11 7.04
CA PHE A 68 -10.26 3.95 7.39
C PHE A 68 -10.51 3.50 8.83
N THR A 69 -10.22 2.24 9.13
CA THR A 69 -10.40 1.62 10.45
C THR A 69 -9.49 2.19 11.54
N VAL A 70 -8.38 2.82 11.15
CA VAL A 70 -7.38 3.35 12.08
C VAL A 70 -7.56 4.86 12.26
N THR A 71 -7.38 5.32 13.49
CA THR A 71 -7.41 6.74 13.88
C THR A 71 -6.08 7.24 14.47
N GLU A 72 -5.14 6.33 14.75
CA GLU A 72 -3.85 6.61 15.36
C GLU A 72 -2.74 6.69 14.30
N THR A 73 -1.76 7.57 14.50
CA THR A 73 -0.61 7.75 13.61
C THR A 73 0.70 7.31 14.28
N PRO A 74 1.69 6.76 13.56
CA PRO A 74 1.68 6.51 12.10
C PRO A 74 0.88 5.25 11.74
N TRP A 75 0.29 5.25 10.54
CA TRP A 75 -0.47 4.11 10.02
C TRP A 75 -0.25 3.93 8.52
N ILE A 76 -0.48 2.70 8.05
CA ILE A 76 -0.31 2.27 6.67
C ILE A 76 -1.67 1.88 6.12
N ALA A 77 -2.05 2.47 4.98
CA ALA A 77 -3.30 2.12 4.31
C ALA A 77 -3.13 0.84 3.50
N LEU A 78 -3.97 -0.17 3.78
CA LEU A 78 -4.05 -1.40 2.99
C LEU A 78 -5.29 -1.35 2.10
N ILE A 79 -5.08 -1.28 0.78
CA ILE A 79 -6.15 -1.04 -0.20
C ILE A 79 -6.10 -2.14 -1.26
N GLU A 80 -7.26 -2.66 -1.62
CA GLU A 80 -7.36 -3.64 -2.70
C GLU A 80 -7.22 -2.95 -4.07
N ARG A 81 -6.45 -3.54 -4.97
CA ARG A 81 -6.42 -3.17 -6.39
C ARG A 81 -7.85 -3.22 -6.94
N GLY A 82 -8.23 -2.29 -7.81
CA GLY A 82 -9.61 -2.17 -8.26
C GLY A 82 -9.77 -1.49 -9.61
N ASN A 83 -10.96 -0.94 -9.81
CA ASN A 83 -11.38 -0.21 -11.01
C ASN A 83 -11.02 1.28 -10.99
N CYS A 84 -10.65 1.85 -9.85
CA CYS A 84 -10.00 3.15 -9.77
C CYS A 84 -8.46 3.02 -9.84
N THR A 85 -7.81 4.12 -10.22
CA THR A 85 -6.37 4.20 -10.42
C THR A 85 -5.58 4.09 -9.13
N PHE A 86 -4.30 3.72 -9.23
CA PHE A 86 -3.38 3.76 -8.08
C PHE A 86 -3.24 5.18 -7.51
N ALA A 87 -3.20 6.20 -8.38
CA ALA A 87 -3.09 7.59 -8.00
C ALA A 87 -4.29 8.04 -7.13
N GLU A 88 -5.52 7.66 -7.48
CA GLU A 88 -6.71 8.00 -6.69
C GLU A 88 -6.64 7.39 -5.28
N LYS A 89 -6.27 6.12 -5.18
CA LYS A 89 -6.13 5.40 -3.91
C LYS A 89 -5.05 6.04 -3.03
N ILE A 90 -3.89 6.31 -3.62
CA ILE A 90 -2.75 6.91 -2.91
C ILE A 90 -3.10 8.33 -2.45
N LYS A 91 -3.67 9.16 -3.33
CA LYS A 91 -4.09 10.53 -3.00
C LYS A 91 -5.11 10.56 -1.86
N LEU A 92 -6.08 9.64 -1.87
CA LEU A 92 -7.04 9.50 -0.78
C LEU A 92 -6.34 9.12 0.54
N ALA A 93 -5.53 8.07 0.56
CA ALA A 93 -4.84 7.62 1.77
C ALA A 93 -3.92 8.69 2.35
N THR A 94 -3.15 9.39 1.50
CA THR A 94 -2.33 10.53 1.91
C THR A 94 -3.19 11.66 2.52
N ARG A 95 -4.36 11.97 1.94
CA ARG A 95 -5.29 12.97 2.52
C ARG A 95 -5.85 12.54 3.88
N ARG A 96 -5.93 11.23 4.16
CA ARG A 96 -6.32 10.69 5.46
C ARG A 96 -5.14 10.57 6.44
N GLY A 97 -3.94 10.99 6.04
CA GLY A 97 -2.75 10.99 6.89
C GLY A 97 -2.04 9.65 7.00
N ALA A 98 -2.21 8.75 6.01
CA ALA A 98 -1.43 7.52 5.94
C ALA A 98 0.05 7.83 5.66
N GLU A 99 0.95 7.17 6.40
CA GLU A 99 2.41 7.27 6.21
C GLU A 99 2.84 6.52 4.94
N ALA A 100 2.21 5.39 4.65
CA ALA A 100 2.43 4.61 3.44
C ALA A 100 1.14 3.94 2.96
N VAL A 101 1.16 3.47 1.71
CA VAL A 101 0.03 2.81 1.06
C VAL A 101 0.50 1.48 0.46
N VAL A 102 -0.14 0.40 0.87
CA VAL A 102 0.06 -0.95 0.32
C VAL A 102 -1.15 -1.30 -0.52
N ILE A 103 -0.93 -1.56 -1.81
CA ILE A 103 -1.99 -1.97 -2.74
C ILE A 103 -1.80 -3.44 -3.08
N TYR A 104 -2.74 -4.29 -2.62
CA TYR A 104 -2.66 -5.73 -2.84
C TYR A 104 -3.55 -6.20 -3.99
N SER A 105 -3.15 -7.29 -4.63
CA SER A 105 -3.98 -7.99 -5.62
C SER A 105 -4.73 -9.12 -4.92
N ALA A 106 -6.06 -9.16 -5.06
CA ALA A 106 -6.85 -10.27 -4.52
C ALA A 106 -6.48 -11.60 -5.21
N PRO A 107 -6.62 -12.75 -4.53
CA PRO A 107 -6.17 -14.06 -5.05
C PRO A 107 -6.76 -14.41 -6.43
N ASN A 108 -7.99 -13.96 -6.71
CA ASN A 108 -8.68 -14.17 -7.98
C ASN A 108 -8.14 -13.32 -9.15
N ARG A 109 -7.24 -12.37 -8.90
CA ARG A 109 -6.64 -11.49 -9.92
C ARG A 109 -5.18 -11.82 -10.24
N GLY A 110 -4.69 -12.94 -9.72
CA GLY A 110 -3.30 -13.38 -9.85
C GLY A 110 -2.37 -12.73 -8.83
N SER A 111 -1.30 -13.44 -8.49
CA SER A 111 -0.32 -13.09 -7.45
C SER A 111 0.82 -12.18 -7.94
N TYR A 112 0.80 -11.74 -9.20
CA TYR A 112 1.88 -10.92 -9.76
C TYR A 112 1.77 -9.47 -9.29
N THR A 113 2.85 -8.97 -8.69
CA THR A 113 3.03 -7.54 -8.41
C THR A 113 3.28 -6.80 -9.73
N ILE A 114 2.56 -5.70 -9.94
CA ILE A 114 2.75 -4.85 -11.10
C ILE A 114 3.31 -3.49 -10.68
N PRO A 115 4.23 -2.89 -11.45
CA PRO A 115 4.74 -1.56 -11.15
C PRO A 115 3.61 -0.53 -11.13
N MET A 116 3.57 0.29 -10.07
CA MET A 116 2.55 1.32 -9.91
C MET A 116 3.08 2.69 -10.34
N SER A 117 2.53 3.27 -11.40
CA SER A 117 2.68 4.70 -11.70
C SER A 117 1.54 5.48 -11.04
N HIS A 118 1.85 6.55 -10.33
CA HIS A 118 0.86 7.22 -9.46
C HIS A 118 1.04 8.76 -9.32
N ILE A 119 1.51 9.41 -10.38
CA ILE A 119 1.59 10.89 -10.47
C ILE A 119 0.20 11.56 -10.37
#